data_AF-A0A1Y5HHP7-F1
#
_entry.id   AF-A0A1Y5HHP7-F1
#
_cell.length_a   1.000
_cell.length_b   1.000
_cell.length_c   1.000
_cell.angle_alpha   90.00
_cell.angle_beta   90.00
_cell.angle_gamma   90.00
#
_symmetry.space_group_name_H-M   'P 1'
#
loop_
_entity.id
_entity.type
_entity.pdbx_description
1 polymer ?
#
loop_
_entity_poly.entity_id
_entity_poly.type
_entity_poly.pdbx_seq_one_letter_code
_entity_poly.pdbx_strand_id
1 'polypeptide(L)'
;MLKDVARSSAKKISHRRRVTGCFVIIVLIIIVFSVNSSYQLHRVTQGYAQLHYHPMAVSHAAEAIQLHLAGMRLNLQVLLRVENSHIRQQKISVIEAAETAIYEEYDIIFKRFLGERRVIDSSLALFINWRPLRDKLFKLLNQGQLQQAKIVHANSAVQYLDELQENLVALEHLAHHRIDSYQQRSEQISDRVILITIVLSIFSIVSVSGLIFNVWRSISMTEHHRVRRQRLIDQQICIATLSTEGRVEDVSSALCQLFDCTSDELLSSTGRFFLGSGNKARLLEKSILAKINQGGHWSGEISFTSRQGEEVWVESSIRPSLDDESNIVGYTNILHDITNKKLANIDKLTGLLNRRSFDEVLTREISLAVRNEHALALTILDIDYFKYFNDSYGHPEGDVALRKISDLLSQCMQRPSDFVYRLGGEEFGILTSAQNLAKTELFLESIRQKVLQLQIPHRKSTVSDRLTISFGAAVLQGEGGSWQQLYKAADKALYQAKQRRNSVIVKSFNAQH
;
A
#
# COMPACT_ATOMS: atom_id res chain seq x y z
N MET A 1 -9.72 14.63 5.13
CA MET A 1 -9.94 13.45 6.01
C MET A 1 -10.76 12.34 5.36
N LEU A 2 -12.09 12.42 5.20
CA LEU A 2 -12.88 11.34 4.57
C LEU A 2 -12.44 10.99 3.12
N LYS A 3 -12.08 12.00 2.32
CA LYS A 3 -11.52 11.80 0.97
C LYS A 3 -10.15 11.13 0.96
N ASP A 4 -9.34 11.32 2.00
CA ASP A 4 -7.98 10.75 2.09
C ASP A 4 -8.01 9.32 2.62
N VAL A 5 -8.92 9.01 3.54
CA VAL A 5 -9.23 7.65 3.99
C VAL A 5 -9.82 6.84 2.84
N ALA A 6 -10.74 7.40 2.05
CA ALA A 6 -11.29 6.76 0.86
C ALA A 6 -10.24 6.52 -0.24
N ARG A 7 -9.30 7.47 -0.45
CA ARG A 7 -8.19 7.28 -1.40
C ARG A 7 -7.18 6.22 -0.92
N SER A 8 -6.93 6.16 0.38
CA SER A 8 -6.07 5.14 1.01
C SER A 8 -6.69 3.74 0.92
N SER A 9 -7.98 3.60 1.23
CA SER A 9 -8.69 2.34 1.10
C SER A 9 -8.80 1.90 -0.38
N ALA A 10 -9.09 2.83 -1.29
CA ALA A 10 -9.12 2.55 -2.73
C ALA A 10 -7.76 2.07 -3.27
N LYS A 11 -6.64 2.64 -2.80
CA LYS A 11 -5.29 2.17 -3.14
C LYS A 11 -5.01 0.77 -2.61
N LYS A 12 -5.33 0.50 -1.33
CA LYS A 12 -5.22 -0.85 -0.73
C LYS A 12 -6.07 -1.89 -1.49
N ILE A 13 -7.30 -1.53 -1.85
CA ILE A 13 -8.20 -2.38 -2.65
C ILE A 13 -7.63 -2.63 -4.05
N SER A 14 -7.07 -1.61 -4.71
CA SER A 14 -6.44 -1.79 -6.03
C SER A 14 -5.22 -2.73 -5.98
N HIS A 15 -4.44 -2.67 -4.89
CA HIS A 15 -3.27 -3.53 -4.73
C HIS A 15 -3.68 -4.99 -4.47
N ARG A 16 -4.68 -5.20 -3.60
CA ARG A 16 -5.23 -6.53 -3.32
C ARG A 16 -5.84 -7.15 -4.59
N ARG A 17 -6.53 -6.35 -5.42
CA ARG A 17 -7.06 -6.75 -6.73
C ARG A 17 -5.97 -7.12 -7.74
N ARG A 18 -4.84 -6.40 -7.76
CA ARG A 18 -3.70 -6.77 -8.63
C ARG A 18 -3.07 -8.10 -8.23
N VAL A 19 -2.86 -8.33 -6.93
CA VAL A 19 -2.29 -9.59 -6.43
C VAL A 19 -3.23 -10.77 -6.69
N THR A 20 -4.53 -10.60 -6.41
CA THR A 20 -5.54 -11.64 -6.75
C THR A 20 -5.63 -11.87 -8.26
N GLY A 21 -5.58 -10.81 -9.08
CA GLY A 21 -5.55 -10.95 -10.54
C GLY A 21 -4.34 -11.74 -11.03
N CYS A 22 -3.14 -11.49 -10.49
CA CYS A 22 -1.93 -12.25 -10.81
C CYS A 22 -2.06 -13.72 -10.42
N PHE A 23 -2.62 -14.01 -9.24
CA PHE A 23 -2.86 -15.38 -8.78
C PHE A 23 -3.84 -16.13 -9.68
N VAL A 24 -4.93 -15.49 -10.09
CA VAL A 24 -5.91 -16.06 -11.02
C VAL A 24 -5.26 -16.39 -12.37
N ILE A 25 -4.39 -15.52 -12.88
CA ILE A 25 -3.66 -15.76 -14.14
C ILE A 25 -2.76 -17.00 -14.02
N ILE A 26 -2.02 -17.14 -12.92
CA ILE A 26 -1.17 -18.32 -12.68
C ILE A 26 -2.00 -19.61 -12.66
N VAL A 27 -3.12 -19.60 -11.93
CA VAL A 27 -4.03 -20.76 -11.87
C VAL A 27 -4.57 -21.11 -13.26
N LEU A 28 -4.95 -20.11 -14.05
CA LEU A 28 -5.46 -20.31 -15.41
C LEU A 28 -4.39 -20.90 -16.34
N ILE A 29 -3.14 -20.45 -16.24
CA ILE A 29 -2.00 -21.01 -17.00
C ILE A 29 -1.79 -22.48 -16.63
N ILE A 30 -1.83 -22.82 -15.34
CA ILE A 30 -1.67 -24.22 -14.87
C ILE A 30 -2.80 -25.11 -15.41
N ILE A 31 -4.05 -24.64 -15.39
CA ILE A 31 -5.20 -25.38 -15.92
C ILE A 31 -5.04 -25.63 -17.43
N VAL A 32 -4.72 -24.59 -18.20
CA VAL A 32 -4.50 -24.71 -19.65
C VAL A 32 -3.37 -25.69 -19.96
N PHE A 33 -2.27 -25.63 -19.20
CA PHE A 33 -1.16 -26.56 -19.35
C PHE A 33 -1.55 -28.02 -19.05
N SER A 34 -2.30 -28.24 -17.97
CA SER A 34 -2.79 -29.56 -17.55
C SER A 34 -3.72 -30.17 -18.61
N VAL A 35 -4.67 -29.39 -19.13
CA VAL A 35 -5.60 -29.82 -20.19
C VAL A 35 -4.85 -30.14 -21.48
N ASN A 36 -3.91 -29.27 -21.89
CA ASN A 36 -3.12 -29.52 -23.09
C ASN A 36 -2.25 -30.78 -22.95
N SER A 37 -1.58 -30.97 -21.82
CA SER A 37 -0.78 -32.18 -21.56
C SER A 37 -1.63 -33.46 -21.64
N SER A 38 -2.81 -33.46 -21.01
CA SER A 38 -3.75 -34.58 -21.07
C SER A 38 -4.20 -34.89 -22.51
N TYR A 39 -4.53 -33.85 -23.29
CA TYR A 39 -4.92 -33.99 -24.70
C TYR A 39 -3.79 -34.60 -25.55
N GLN A 40 -2.55 -34.14 -25.37
CA GLN A 40 -1.42 -34.67 -26.13
C GLN A 40 -1.11 -36.13 -25.75
N LEU A 41 -1.16 -36.47 -24.46
CA LEU A 41 -0.95 -37.85 -24.01
C LEU A 41 -1.97 -38.79 -24.64
N HIS A 42 -3.24 -38.38 -24.66
CA HIS A 42 -4.30 -39.18 -25.29
C HIS A 42 -4.04 -39.43 -26.78
N ARG A 43 -3.58 -38.42 -27.53
CA ARG A 43 -3.26 -38.57 -28.96
C ARG A 43 -2.11 -39.55 -29.20
N VAL A 44 -1.07 -39.50 -28.38
CA VAL A 44 0.06 -40.42 -28.48
C VAL A 44 -0.39 -41.86 -28.18
N THR A 45 -1.15 -42.07 -27.09
CA THR A 45 -1.67 -43.39 -26.72
C THR A 45 -2.57 -43.99 -27.81
N GLN A 46 -3.43 -43.19 -28.45
CA GLN A 46 -4.25 -43.65 -29.57
C GLN A 46 -3.42 -44.09 -30.79
N GLY A 47 -2.33 -43.38 -31.10
CA GLY A 47 -1.43 -43.77 -32.19
C GLY A 47 -0.75 -45.12 -31.95
N TYR A 48 -0.25 -45.35 -30.73
CA TYR A 48 0.35 -46.63 -30.34
C TYR A 48 -0.65 -47.80 -30.36
N ALA A 49 -1.89 -47.55 -29.93
CA ALA A 49 -2.94 -48.57 -29.93
C ALA A 49 -3.29 -49.02 -31.36
N GLN A 50 -3.37 -48.09 -32.32
CA GLN A 50 -3.65 -48.42 -33.72
C GLN A 50 -2.55 -49.25 -34.38
N LEU A 51 -1.28 -48.97 -34.05
CA LEU A 51 -0.12 -49.74 -34.53
C LEU A 51 -0.15 -51.20 -34.06
N HIS A 52 -0.43 -51.43 -32.77
CA HIS A 52 -0.47 -52.78 -32.21
C HIS A 52 -1.71 -53.56 -32.62
N TYR A 53 -2.86 -52.90 -32.74
CA TYR A 53 -4.13 -53.60 -32.95
C TYR A 53 -4.33 -54.04 -34.41
N HIS A 54 -3.85 -53.26 -35.39
CA HIS A 54 -4.15 -53.54 -36.81
C HIS A 54 -2.95 -54.06 -37.60
N PRO A 55 -1.93 -53.26 -38.01
CA PRO A 55 -0.94 -53.72 -38.99
C PRO A 55 0.02 -54.77 -38.44
N MET A 56 0.46 -54.64 -37.18
CA MET A 56 1.35 -55.62 -36.52
C MET A 56 0.69 -57.00 -36.41
N ALA A 57 -0.60 -57.03 -36.03
CA ALA A 57 -1.34 -58.28 -35.91
C ALA A 57 -1.53 -58.98 -37.25
N VAL A 58 -1.75 -58.23 -38.33
CA VAL A 58 -1.82 -58.79 -39.68
C VAL A 58 -0.46 -59.32 -40.14
N SER A 59 0.62 -58.58 -39.86
CA SER A 59 1.98 -59.00 -40.21
C SER A 59 2.35 -60.32 -39.55
N HIS A 60 2.13 -60.44 -38.23
CA HIS A 60 2.41 -61.67 -37.49
C HIS A 60 1.55 -62.85 -37.96
N ALA A 61 0.28 -62.61 -38.25
CA ALA A 61 -0.61 -63.66 -38.78
C ALA A 61 -0.18 -64.12 -40.19
N ALA A 62 0.25 -63.20 -41.06
CA ALA A 62 0.78 -63.55 -42.37
C ALA A 62 2.07 -64.38 -42.27
N GLU A 63 2.98 -64.02 -41.37
CA GLU A 63 4.22 -64.77 -41.09
C GLU A 63 3.92 -66.17 -40.54
N ALA A 64 2.94 -66.29 -39.63
CA ALA A 64 2.49 -67.57 -39.09
C ALA A 64 1.93 -68.48 -40.20
N ILE A 65 1.12 -67.94 -41.12
CA ILE A 65 0.62 -68.69 -42.27
C ILE A 65 1.78 -69.18 -43.15
N GLN A 66 2.77 -68.33 -43.44
CA GLN A 66 3.93 -68.73 -44.23
C GLN A 66 4.70 -69.88 -43.55
N LEU A 67 4.87 -69.83 -42.23
CA LEU A 67 5.52 -70.90 -41.46
C LEU A 67 4.74 -72.22 -41.55
N HIS A 68 3.42 -72.17 -41.42
CA HIS A 68 2.55 -73.34 -41.57
C HIS A 68 2.62 -73.91 -42.99
N LEU A 69 2.61 -73.06 -44.02
CA LEU A 69 2.72 -73.48 -45.42
C LEU A 69 4.08 -74.12 -45.73
N ALA A 70 5.18 -73.56 -45.23
CA ALA A 70 6.50 -74.15 -45.35
C ALA A 70 6.56 -75.54 -44.69
N GLY A 71 5.95 -75.68 -43.50
CA GLY A 71 5.77 -76.95 -42.82
C GLY A 71 4.94 -77.95 -43.62
N MET A 72 3.82 -77.52 -44.21
CA MET A 72 2.99 -78.35 -45.09
C MET A 72 3.78 -78.84 -46.30
N ARG A 73 4.51 -77.95 -46.99
CA ARG A 73 5.35 -78.29 -48.15
C ARG A 73 6.38 -79.36 -47.80
N LEU A 74 7.07 -79.21 -46.67
CA LEU A 74 8.06 -80.20 -46.20
C LEU A 74 7.39 -81.56 -45.93
N ASN A 75 6.26 -81.58 -45.21
CA ASN A 75 5.56 -82.82 -44.88
C ASN A 75 4.96 -83.49 -46.12
N LEU A 76 4.50 -82.73 -47.12
CA LEU A 76 4.06 -83.24 -48.43
C LEU A 76 5.20 -83.93 -49.18
N GLN A 77 6.40 -83.36 -49.19
CA GLN A 77 7.58 -84.00 -49.79
C GLN A 77 7.96 -85.31 -49.08
N VAL A 78 7.84 -85.35 -47.75
CA VAL A 78 8.06 -86.56 -46.97
C VAL A 78 7.01 -87.63 -47.28
N LEU A 79 5.74 -87.25 -47.40
CA LEU A 79 4.64 -88.18 -47.77
C LEU A 79 4.89 -88.90 -49.11
N LEU A 80 5.54 -88.23 -50.07
CA LEU A 80 5.88 -88.80 -51.38
C LEU A 80 7.08 -89.77 -51.35
N ARG A 81 7.74 -89.94 -50.19
CA ARG A 81 8.91 -90.81 -50.00
C ARG A 81 8.68 -91.94 -49.00
N VAL A 82 7.67 -91.82 -48.13
CA VAL A 82 7.42 -92.76 -47.04
C VAL A 82 6.51 -93.92 -47.48
N GLU A 83 7.01 -95.14 -47.35
CA GLU A 83 6.26 -96.38 -47.64
C GLU A 83 5.46 -96.87 -46.42
N ASN A 84 5.90 -96.54 -45.20
CA ASN A 84 5.24 -96.94 -43.94
C ASN A 84 3.89 -96.23 -43.76
N SER A 85 2.81 -97.00 -43.63
CA SER A 85 1.44 -96.50 -43.48
C SER A 85 1.20 -95.71 -42.19
N HIS A 86 1.87 -96.06 -41.09
CA HIS A 86 1.73 -95.36 -39.81
C HIS A 86 2.36 -93.97 -39.84
N ILE A 87 3.60 -93.88 -40.37
CA ILE A 87 4.31 -92.59 -40.54
C ILE A 87 3.55 -91.70 -41.54
N ARG A 88 2.93 -92.29 -42.57
CA ARG A 88 2.08 -91.57 -43.52
C ARG A 88 0.87 -90.93 -42.85
N GLN A 89 0.15 -91.67 -42.00
CA GLN A 89 -1.00 -91.13 -41.26
C GLN A 89 -0.60 -90.01 -40.30
N GLN A 90 0.52 -90.16 -39.58
CA GLN A 90 1.05 -89.09 -38.72
C GLN A 90 1.38 -87.81 -39.50
N LYS A 91 1.91 -87.94 -40.72
CA LYS A 91 2.25 -86.79 -41.56
C LYS A 91 1.01 -86.12 -42.17
N ILE A 92 -0.03 -86.88 -42.48
CA ILE A 92 -1.33 -86.35 -42.89
C ILE A 92 -1.95 -85.53 -41.76
N SER A 93 -1.97 -86.06 -40.52
CA SER A 93 -2.56 -85.33 -39.39
C SER A 93 -1.82 -84.03 -39.06
N VAL A 94 -0.49 -83.99 -39.25
CA VAL A 94 0.30 -82.75 -39.10
C VAL A 94 -0.08 -81.70 -40.17
N ILE A 95 -0.36 -82.12 -41.41
CA ILE A 95 -0.80 -81.22 -42.48
C ILE A 95 -2.21 -80.69 -42.18
N GLU A 96 -3.13 -81.55 -41.74
CA GLU A 96 -4.50 -81.13 -41.38
C GLU A 96 -4.52 -80.16 -40.18
N ALA A 97 -3.65 -80.38 -39.20
CA ALA A 97 -3.47 -79.46 -38.07
C ALA A 97 -2.90 -78.10 -38.53
N ALA A 98 -1.91 -78.09 -39.42
CA ALA A 98 -1.36 -76.86 -39.99
C ALA A 98 -2.42 -76.09 -40.80
N GLU A 99 -3.28 -76.80 -41.54
CA GLU A 99 -4.37 -76.16 -42.28
C GLU A 99 -5.41 -75.52 -41.37
N THR A 100 -5.73 -76.16 -40.25
CA THR A 100 -6.65 -75.59 -39.24
C THR A 100 -6.07 -74.30 -38.65
N ALA A 101 -4.78 -74.30 -38.30
CA ALA A 101 -4.09 -73.12 -37.81
C ALA A 101 -4.05 -71.99 -38.85
N ILE A 102 -3.85 -72.30 -40.13
CA ILE A 102 -3.90 -71.29 -41.22
C ILE A 102 -5.27 -70.60 -41.29
N TYR A 103 -6.38 -71.32 -41.10
CA TYR A 103 -7.71 -70.69 -41.06
C TYR A 103 -7.89 -69.75 -39.86
N GLU A 104 -7.34 -70.10 -38.70
CA GLU A 104 -7.37 -69.24 -37.51
C GLU A 104 -6.59 -67.94 -37.75
N GLU A 105 -5.43 -68.03 -38.39
CA GLU A 105 -4.62 -66.85 -38.75
C GLU A 105 -5.31 -65.98 -39.82
N TYR A 106 -5.98 -66.58 -40.82
CA TYR A 106 -6.78 -65.82 -41.77
C TYR A 106 -7.95 -65.07 -41.11
N ASP A 107 -8.56 -65.62 -40.05
CA ASP A 107 -9.60 -64.93 -39.29
C ASP A 107 -9.04 -63.69 -38.57
N ILE A 108 -7.81 -63.78 -38.05
CA ILE A 108 -7.09 -62.63 -37.47
C ILE A 108 -6.83 -61.56 -38.54
N ILE A 109 -6.33 -61.95 -39.71
CA ILE A 109 -6.11 -61.04 -40.85
C ILE A 109 -7.41 -60.38 -41.27
N PHE A 110 -8.49 -61.14 -41.41
CA PHE A 110 -9.80 -60.63 -41.85
C PHE A 110 -10.39 -59.61 -40.86
N LYS A 111 -10.25 -59.86 -39.55
CA LYS A 111 -10.74 -58.98 -38.50
C LYS A 111 -9.92 -57.70 -38.35
N ARG A 112 -8.60 -57.76 -38.62
CA ARG A 112 -7.67 -56.67 -38.27
C ARG A 112 -7.12 -55.90 -39.46
N PHE A 113 -7.24 -56.43 -40.68
CA PHE A 113 -6.77 -55.74 -41.87
C PHE A 113 -7.63 -54.53 -42.20
N LEU A 114 -6.95 -53.40 -42.36
CA LEU A 114 -7.54 -52.15 -42.79
C LEU A 114 -7.15 -51.95 -44.27
N GLY A 115 -8.00 -52.12 -45.26
CA GLY A 115 -7.59 -51.92 -46.66
C GLY A 115 -8.43 -52.66 -47.68
N GLU A 116 -8.02 -52.62 -48.95
CA GLU A 116 -8.68 -53.37 -50.02
C GLU A 116 -8.52 -54.87 -49.79
N ARG A 117 -9.65 -55.55 -49.54
CA ARG A 117 -9.68 -56.99 -49.22
C ARG A 117 -9.27 -57.89 -50.38
N ARG A 118 -9.10 -57.35 -51.58
CA ARG A 118 -8.80 -58.11 -52.80
C ARG A 118 -7.62 -59.07 -52.65
N VAL A 119 -6.54 -58.64 -52.00
CA VAL A 119 -5.33 -59.47 -51.79
C VAL A 119 -5.61 -60.61 -50.81
N ILE A 120 -6.37 -60.33 -49.74
CA ILE A 120 -6.77 -61.34 -48.73
C ILE A 120 -7.76 -62.34 -49.34
N ASP A 121 -8.77 -61.85 -50.05
CA ASP A 121 -9.80 -62.67 -50.67
C ASP A 121 -9.18 -63.59 -51.74
N SER A 122 -8.20 -63.09 -52.52
CA SER A 122 -7.44 -63.87 -53.48
C SER A 122 -6.57 -64.94 -52.81
N SER A 123 -5.87 -64.57 -51.74
CA SER A 123 -5.01 -65.48 -50.97
C SER A 123 -5.82 -66.59 -50.30
N LEU A 124 -6.95 -66.25 -49.67
CA LEU A 124 -7.87 -67.21 -49.07
C LEU A 124 -8.53 -68.11 -50.12
N ALA A 125 -8.92 -67.57 -51.28
CA ALA A 125 -9.48 -68.37 -52.37
C ALA A 125 -8.48 -69.42 -52.89
N LEU A 126 -7.19 -69.05 -53.04
CA LEU A 126 -6.13 -70.00 -53.39
C LEU A 126 -5.97 -71.11 -52.35
N PHE A 127 -6.05 -70.77 -51.06
CA PHE A 127 -5.98 -71.75 -49.98
C PHE A 127 -7.22 -72.67 -49.91
N ILE A 128 -8.41 -72.15 -50.19
CA ILE A 128 -9.63 -72.99 -50.29
C ILE A 128 -9.53 -73.95 -51.49
N ASN A 129 -9.03 -73.46 -52.62
CA ASN A 129 -8.87 -74.24 -53.86
C ASN A 129 -7.77 -75.31 -53.79
N TRP A 130 -6.87 -75.23 -52.81
CA TRP A 130 -5.88 -76.27 -52.50
C TRP A 130 -6.53 -77.57 -51.97
N ARG A 131 -7.64 -77.46 -51.23
CA ARG A 131 -8.26 -78.60 -50.53
C ARG A 131 -8.71 -79.75 -51.46
N PRO A 132 -9.38 -79.51 -52.60
CA PRO A 132 -9.72 -80.59 -53.55
C PRO A 132 -8.48 -81.29 -54.14
N LEU A 133 -7.38 -80.56 -54.34
CA LEU A 133 -6.11 -81.12 -54.82
C LEU A 133 -5.44 -81.98 -53.76
N ARG A 134 -5.42 -81.53 -52.51
CA ARG A 134 -4.98 -82.30 -51.34
C ARG A 134 -5.78 -83.60 -51.20
N ASP A 135 -7.11 -83.53 -51.24
CA ASP A 135 -7.96 -84.72 -51.10
C ASP A 135 -7.70 -85.75 -52.21
N LYS A 136 -7.48 -85.26 -53.43
CA LYS A 136 -7.06 -86.10 -54.56
C LYS A 136 -5.68 -86.73 -54.31
N LEU A 137 -4.70 -85.97 -53.82
CA LEU A 137 -3.37 -86.47 -53.47
C LEU A 137 -3.42 -87.53 -52.37
N PHE A 138 -4.14 -87.28 -51.29
CA PHE A 138 -4.27 -88.22 -50.17
C PHE A 138 -4.99 -89.50 -50.60
N LYS A 139 -6.02 -89.40 -51.46
CA LYS A 139 -6.69 -90.57 -52.04
C LYS A 139 -5.73 -91.42 -52.88
N LEU A 140 -4.93 -90.81 -53.75
CA LEU A 140 -3.95 -91.53 -54.58
C LEU A 140 -2.85 -92.20 -53.74
N LEU A 141 -2.38 -91.51 -52.69
CA LEU A 141 -1.40 -92.05 -51.75
C LEU A 141 -1.95 -93.21 -50.91
N ASN A 142 -3.22 -93.15 -50.50
CA ASN A 142 -3.90 -94.24 -49.78
C ASN A 142 -4.18 -95.44 -50.68
N GLN A 143 -4.35 -95.24 -51.99
CA GLN A 143 -4.51 -96.29 -53.00
C GLN A 143 -3.17 -96.88 -53.49
N GLY A 144 -2.03 -96.43 -52.93
CA GLY A 144 -0.69 -96.90 -53.32
C GLY A 144 -0.20 -96.40 -54.68
N GLN A 145 -0.91 -95.47 -55.33
CA GLN A 145 -0.61 -94.94 -56.66
C GLN A 145 0.45 -93.81 -56.60
N LEU A 146 1.64 -94.15 -56.10
CA LEU A 146 2.70 -93.17 -55.80
C LEU A 146 3.14 -92.35 -57.01
N GLN A 147 3.23 -92.96 -58.20
CA GLN A 147 3.64 -92.26 -59.43
C GLN A 147 2.60 -91.21 -59.88
N GLN A 148 1.31 -91.53 -59.77
CA GLN A 148 0.24 -90.58 -60.09
C GLN A 148 0.18 -89.44 -59.06
N ALA A 149 0.40 -89.75 -57.77
CA ALA A 149 0.50 -88.73 -56.72
C ALA A 149 1.69 -87.77 -56.96
N LYS A 150 2.86 -88.28 -57.39
CA LYS A 150 4.03 -87.45 -57.75
C LYS A 150 3.73 -86.50 -58.92
N ILE A 151 2.99 -86.96 -59.94
CA ILE A 151 2.61 -86.13 -61.09
C ILE A 151 1.65 -85.01 -60.66
N VAL A 152 0.61 -85.33 -59.88
CA VAL A 152 -0.36 -84.33 -59.39
C VAL A 152 0.33 -83.31 -58.48
N HIS A 153 1.29 -83.75 -57.66
CA HIS A 153 2.06 -82.85 -56.81
C HIS A 153 2.94 -81.90 -57.64
N ALA A 154 3.69 -82.42 -58.61
CA ALA A 154 4.60 -81.63 -59.43
C ALA A 154 3.88 -80.62 -60.35
N ASN A 155 2.72 -81.00 -60.92
CA ASN A 155 2.03 -80.19 -61.93
C ASN A 155 0.98 -79.23 -61.38
N SER A 156 0.58 -79.35 -60.10
CA SER A 156 -0.49 -78.52 -59.55
C SER A 156 -0.18 -78.09 -58.13
N ALA A 157 0.16 -79.02 -57.24
CA ALA A 157 0.31 -78.69 -55.83
C ALA A 157 1.39 -77.65 -55.53
N VAL A 158 2.55 -77.79 -56.17
CA VAL A 158 3.67 -76.86 -56.02
C VAL A 158 3.28 -75.48 -56.55
N GLN A 159 2.62 -75.39 -57.71
CA GLN A 159 2.20 -74.13 -58.31
C GLN A 159 1.21 -73.35 -57.42
N TYR A 160 0.22 -74.04 -56.85
CA TYR A 160 -0.75 -73.41 -55.94
C TYR A 160 -0.12 -72.92 -54.64
N LEU A 161 0.81 -73.70 -54.07
CA LEU A 161 1.52 -73.30 -52.85
C LEU A 161 2.49 -72.13 -53.11
N ASP A 162 3.14 -72.09 -54.28
CA ASP A 162 4.03 -70.99 -54.66
C ASP A 162 3.23 -69.69 -54.93
N GLU A 163 2.07 -69.76 -55.61
CA GLU A 163 1.18 -68.59 -55.84
C GLU A 163 0.55 -68.07 -54.54
N LEU A 164 0.22 -68.96 -53.60
CA LEU A 164 -0.25 -68.60 -52.27
C LEU A 164 0.86 -67.90 -51.46
N GLN A 165 2.09 -68.43 -51.52
CA GLN A 165 3.26 -67.84 -50.87
C GLN A 165 3.52 -66.43 -51.41
N GLU A 166 3.44 -66.23 -52.73
CA GLU A 166 3.62 -64.91 -53.35
C GLU A 166 2.58 -63.88 -52.86
N ASN A 167 1.31 -64.27 -52.78
CA ASN A 167 0.25 -63.40 -52.25
C ASN A 167 0.43 -63.07 -50.76
N LEU A 168 0.92 -64.01 -49.95
CA LEU A 168 1.20 -63.77 -48.53
C LEU A 168 2.39 -62.85 -48.31
N VAL A 169 3.45 -62.99 -49.12
CA VAL A 169 4.59 -62.06 -49.10
C VAL A 169 4.13 -60.64 -49.48
N ALA A 170 3.24 -60.52 -50.47
CA ALA A 170 2.66 -59.22 -50.83
C ALA A 170 1.83 -58.61 -49.68
N LEU A 171 1.03 -59.42 -48.97
CA LEU A 171 0.27 -58.98 -47.81
C LEU A 171 1.16 -58.55 -46.65
N GLU A 172 2.22 -59.32 -46.38
CA GLU A 172 3.21 -59.02 -45.36
C GLU A 172 3.93 -57.70 -45.67
N HIS A 173 4.36 -57.49 -46.92
CA HIS A 173 4.99 -56.22 -47.33
C HIS A 173 4.05 -55.02 -47.15
N LEU A 174 2.75 -55.18 -47.46
CA LEU A 174 1.74 -54.14 -47.21
C LEU A 174 1.55 -53.85 -45.71
N ALA A 175 1.61 -54.88 -44.86
CA ALA A 175 1.52 -54.72 -43.41
C ALA A 175 2.75 -54.00 -42.85
N HIS A 176 3.96 -54.40 -43.25
CA HIS A 176 5.23 -53.76 -42.86
C HIS A 176 5.31 -52.30 -43.29
N HIS A 177 5.00 -51.99 -44.56
CA HIS A 177 4.98 -50.61 -45.04
C HIS A 177 4.03 -49.72 -44.21
N ARG A 178 2.91 -50.29 -43.73
CA ARG A 178 2.00 -49.57 -42.84
C ARG A 178 2.59 -49.39 -41.45
N ILE A 179 3.17 -50.43 -40.86
CA ILE A 179 3.88 -50.36 -39.57
C ILE A 179 4.89 -49.21 -39.61
N ASP A 180 5.73 -49.16 -40.64
CA ASP A 180 6.74 -48.11 -40.83
C ASP A 180 6.10 -46.71 -40.93
N SER A 181 5.03 -46.57 -41.72
CA SER A 181 4.33 -45.30 -41.86
C SER A 181 3.69 -44.80 -40.55
N TYR A 182 3.18 -45.72 -39.73
CA TYR A 182 2.62 -45.40 -38.42
C TYR A 182 3.70 -45.07 -37.40
N GLN A 183 4.83 -45.79 -37.41
CA GLN A 183 5.99 -45.49 -36.58
C GLN A 183 6.53 -44.10 -36.88
N GLN A 184 6.79 -43.79 -38.16
CA GLN A 184 7.29 -42.48 -38.57
C GLN A 184 6.33 -41.34 -38.20
N ARG A 185 5.02 -41.55 -38.36
CA ARG A 185 4.01 -40.57 -37.94
C ARG A 185 3.95 -40.42 -36.42
N SER A 186 4.11 -41.51 -35.67
CA SER A 186 4.12 -41.50 -34.21
C SER A 186 5.34 -40.74 -33.67
N GLU A 187 6.53 -40.98 -34.24
CA GLU A 187 7.76 -40.23 -33.91
C GLU A 187 7.60 -38.73 -34.16
N GLN A 188 7.10 -38.33 -35.34
CA GLN A 188 6.85 -36.93 -35.64
C GLN A 188 5.84 -36.27 -34.69
N ILE A 189 4.79 -37.00 -34.28
CA ILE A 189 3.83 -36.50 -33.30
C ILE A 189 4.49 -36.36 -31.93
N SER A 190 5.27 -37.35 -31.50
CA SER A 190 6.00 -37.35 -30.23
C SER A 190 6.95 -36.16 -30.13
N ASP A 191 7.77 -35.91 -31.15
CA ASP A 191 8.72 -34.80 -31.18
C ASP A 191 8.02 -33.44 -31.12
N ARG A 192 6.93 -33.27 -31.87
CA ARG A 192 6.12 -32.03 -31.82
C ARG A 192 5.49 -31.83 -30.45
N VAL A 193 5.00 -32.88 -29.81
CA VAL A 193 4.42 -32.83 -28.46
C VAL A 193 5.47 -32.42 -27.44
N ILE A 194 6.67 -33.01 -27.50
CA ILE A 194 7.78 -32.65 -26.61
C ILE A 194 8.15 -31.18 -26.78
N LEU A 195 8.34 -30.71 -28.03
CA LEU A 195 8.68 -29.32 -28.33
C LEU A 195 7.62 -28.34 -27.78
N ILE A 196 6.33 -28.59 -28.04
CA ILE A 196 5.23 -27.76 -27.53
C ILE A 196 5.24 -27.72 -25.99
N THR A 197 5.48 -28.87 -25.35
CA THR A 197 5.51 -28.98 -23.88
C THR A 197 6.68 -28.20 -23.29
N ILE A 198 7.87 -28.26 -23.91
CA ILE A 198 9.03 -27.49 -23.49
C ILE A 198 8.75 -25.99 -23.63
N VAL A 199 8.23 -25.54 -24.79
CA VAL A 199 7.94 -24.12 -25.04
C VAL A 199 6.93 -23.58 -24.03
N LEU A 200 5.85 -24.31 -23.78
CA LEU A 200 4.85 -23.92 -22.78
C LEU A 200 5.40 -23.90 -21.35
N SER A 201 6.30 -24.84 -21.01
CA SER A 201 6.96 -24.86 -19.70
C SER A 201 7.89 -23.67 -19.50
N ILE A 202 8.68 -23.31 -20.51
CA ILE A 202 9.54 -22.11 -20.45
C ILE A 202 8.68 -20.86 -20.32
N PHE A 203 7.60 -20.74 -21.11
CA PHE A 203 6.69 -19.59 -21.05
C PHE A 203 6.05 -19.45 -19.66
N SER A 204 5.63 -20.55 -19.04
CA SER A 204 5.02 -20.52 -17.70
C SER A 204 6.04 -20.10 -16.64
N ILE A 205 7.27 -20.62 -16.70
CA ILE A 205 8.37 -20.24 -15.78
C ILE A 205 8.68 -18.74 -15.89
N VAL A 206 8.85 -18.22 -17.11
CA VAL A 206 9.13 -16.79 -17.35
C VAL A 206 7.98 -15.92 -16.85
N SER A 207 6.73 -16.31 -17.13
CA SER A 207 5.54 -15.56 -16.69
C SER A 207 5.42 -15.52 -15.17
N VAL A 208 5.58 -16.67 -14.50
CA VAL A 208 5.55 -16.75 -13.03
C VAL A 208 6.68 -15.92 -12.41
N SER A 209 7.90 -16.01 -12.96
CA SER A 209 9.05 -15.25 -12.48
C SER A 209 8.85 -13.74 -12.62
N GLY A 210 8.31 -13.28 -13.76
CA GLY A 210 7.95 -11.88 -13.97
C GLY A 210 6.88 -11.36 -13.01
N LEU A 211 5.89 -12.20 -12.69
CA LEU A 211 4.86 -11.87 -11.69
C LEU A 211 5.45 -11.75 -10.28
N ILE A 212 6.29 -12.70 -9.86
CA ILE A 212 6.98 -12.66 -8.56
C ILE A 212 7.82 -11.39 -8.45
N PHE A 213 8.60 -11.06 -9.48
CA PHE A 213 9.43 -9.85 -9.51
C PHE A 213 8.59 -8.57 -9.39
N ASN A 214 7.46 -8.49 -10.11
CA ASN A 214 6.56 -7.34 -10.04
C ASN A 214 5.93 -7.16 -8.65
N VAL A 215 5.50 -8.27 -8.02
CA VAL A 215 4.94 -8.23 -6.65
C VAL A 215 6.03 -7.81 -5.65
N TRP A 216 7.21 -8.40 -5.73
CA TRP A 216 8.35 -8.05 -4.87
C TRP A 216 8.71 -6.57 -5.00
N ARG A 217 8.87 -6.06 -6.23
CA ARG A 217 9.13 -4.64 -6.51
C ARG A 217 8.06 -3.74 -5.91
N SER A 218 6.78 -4.11 -6.00
CA SER A 218 5.67 -3.34 -5.44
C SER A 218 5.71 -3.28 -3.91
N ILE A 219 6.02 -4.39 -3.25
CA ILE A 219 6.14 -4.46 -1.80
C ILE A 219 7.31 -3.59 -1.32
N SER A 220 8.50 -3.75 -1.92
CA SER A 220 9.70 -2.98 -1.55
C SER A 220 9.48 -1.47 -1.69
N MET A 221 8.86 -1.02 -2.79
CA MET A 221 8.55 0.40 -2.99
C MET A 221 7.58 0.94 -1.93
N THR A 222 6.57 0.15 -1.55
CA THR A 222 5.58 0.56 -0.55
C THR A 222 6.22 0.73 0.82
N GLU A 223 7.14 -0.15 1.18
CA GLU A 223 7.87 -0.10 2.44
C GLU A 223 8.80 1.12 2.51
N HIS A 224 9.55 1.41 1.43
CA HIS A 224 10.35 2.62 1.34
C HIS A 224 9.51 3.90 1.51
N HIS A 225 8.33 3.96 0.89
CA HIS A 225 7.43 5.11 1.06
C HIS A 225 6.83 5.20 2.47
N ARG A 226 6.62 4.07 3.16
CA ARG A 226 6.15 4.05 4.56
C ARG A 226 7.24 4.59 5.48
N VAL A 227 8.45 4.03 5.39
CA VAL A 227 9.61 4.46 6.19
C VAL A 227 9.93 5.94 5.96
N ARG A 228 9.93 6.40 4.70
CA ARG A 228 10.18 7.82 4.38
C ARG A 228 9.13 8.74 4.99
N ARG A 229 7.84 8.40 4.92
CA ARG A 229 6.77 9.20 5.54
C ARG A 229 6.87 9.22 7.05
N GLN A 230 7.20 8.08 7.67
CA GLN A 230 7.38 7.99 9.11
C GLN A 230 8.53 8.88 9.58
N ARG A 231 9.68 8.87 8.89
CA ARG A 231 10.79 9.80 9.19
C ARG A 231 10.42 11.27 9.02
N LEU A 232 9.64 11.62 8.00
CA LEU A 232 9.21 13.02 7.80
C LEU A 232 8.29 13.50 8.93
N ILE A 233 7.34 12.66 9.36
CA ILE A 233 6.47 12.97 10.51
C ILE A 233 7.33 13.10 11.77
N ASP A 234 8.23 12.16 12.00
CA ASP A 234 9.13 12.14 13.15
C ASP A 234 10.02 13.39 13.26
N GLN A 235 10.52 13.88 12.12
CA GLN A 235 11.42 15.03 12.06
C GLN A 235 10.72 16.39 12.02
N GLN A 236 9.44 16.46 11.63
CA GLN A 236 8.75 17.74 11.42
C GLN A 236 7.60 18.00 12.39
N ILE A 237 7.00 16.97 12.97
CA ILE A 237 5.83 17.12 13.82
C ILE A 237 6.19 16.71 15.25
N CYS A 238 6.01 17.61 16.20
CA CYS A 238 6.19 17.33 17.61
C CYS A 238 4.99 16.48 18.11
N ILE A 239 5.22 15.19 18.31
CA ILE A 239 4.17 14.22 18.68
C ILE A 239 4.67 13.40 19.86
N ALA A 240 3.78 13.17 20.82
CA ALA A 240 3.95 12.16 21.86
C ALA A 240 2.74 11.22 21.87
N THR A 241 2.99 9.92 21.93
CA THR A 241 1.98 8.90 22.19
C THR A 241 2.02 8.56 23.66
N LEU A 242 0.83 8.51 24.27
CA LEU A 242 0.62 8.33 25.69
C LEU A 242 -0.23 7.07 25.93
N SER A 243 0.06 6.34 26.99
CA SER A 243 -0.76 5.23 27.49
C SER A 243 -2.12 5.73 28.02
N THR A 244 -3.01 4.80 28.35
CA THR A 244 -4.30 5.09 29.02
C THR A 244 -4.13 5.79 30.37
N GLU A 245 -2.98 5.64 31.03
CA GLU A 245 -2.63 6.31 32.29
C GLU A 245 -1.90 7.65 32.09
N GLY A 246 -1.71 8.07 30.83
CA GLY A 246 -1.01 9.30 30.46
C GLY A 246 0.51 9.22 30.55
N ARG A 247 1.09 8.01 30.47
CA ARG A 247 2.55 7.81 30.41
C ARG A 247 3.05 7.89 28.98
N VAL A 248 4.21 8.46 28.76
CA VAL A 248 4.80 8.57 27.42
C VAL A 248 5.29 7.21 26.95
N GLU A 249 4.76 6.74 25.81
CA GLU A 249 5.14 5.46 25.19
C GLU A 249 6.03 5.65 23.97
N ASP A 250 5.82 6.74 23.23
CA ASP A 250 6.59 7.07 22.03
C ASP A 250 6.66 8.59 21.85
N VAL A 251 7.76 9.08 21.30
CA VAL A 251 8.02 10.50 21.06
C VAL A 251 8.72 10.71 19.74
N SER A 252 8.37 11.79 19.05
CA SER A 252 9.04 12.14 17.80
C SER A 252 10.38 12.83 18.04
N SER A 253 11.32 12.67 17.10
CA SER A 253 12.60 13.39 17.13
C SER A 253 12.43 14.92 17.16
N ALA A 254 11.42 15.45 16.47
CA ALA A 254 11.09 16.88 16.49
C ALA A 254 10.72 17.37 17.90
N LEU A 255 10.00 16.55 18.67
CA LEU A 255 9.64 16.85 20.04
C LEU A 255 10.89 16.90 20.93
N CYS A 256 11.78 15.91 20.79
CA CYS A 256 13.05 15.87 21.51
C CYS A 256 13.90 17.12 21.26
N GLN A 257 13.95 17.60 20.00
CA GLN A 257 14.64 18.84 19.64
C GLN A 257 14.02 20.08 20.29
N LEU A 258 12.69 20.15 20.36
CA LEU A 258 11.99 21.27 20.99
C LEU A 258 12.27 21.38 22.50
N PHE A 259 12.44 20.23 23.18
CA PHE A 259 12.71 20.17 24.62
C PHE A 259 14.19 20.10 25.00
N ASP A 260 15.09 20.03 24.00
CA ASP A 260 16.54 19.85 24.21
C ASP A 260 16.85 18.63 25.11
N CYS A 261 16.15 17.52 24.85
CA CYS A 261 16.25 16.28 25.62
C CYS A 261 16.29 15.04 24.72
N THR A 262 16.70 13.90 25.29
CA THR A 262 16.71 12.63 24.56
C THR A 262 15.37 11.91 24.66
N SER A 263 15.10 11.00 23.72
CA SER A 263 13.92 10.14 23.77
C SER A 263 13.85 9.35 25.09
N ASP A 264 14.99 8.83 25.54
CA ASP A 264 15.08 8.00 26.76
C ASP A 264 14.75 8.81 28.01
N GLU A 265 15.12 10.10 28.06
CA GLU A 265 14.75 11.00 29.16
C GLU A 265 13.24 11.26 29.20
N LEU A 266 12.60 11.44 28.03
CA LEU A 266 11.14 11.63 27.95
C LEU A 266 10.37 10.35 28.29
N LEU A 267 10.86 9.20 27.84
CA LEU A 267 10.25 7.88 28.10
C LEU A 267 10.43 7.44 29.56
N SER A 268 11.58 7.74 30.17
CA SER A 268 11.87 7.43 31.58
C SER A 268 11.30 8.44 32.57
N SER A 269 10.80 9.58 32.08
CA SER A 269 10.15 10.56 32.94
C SER A 269 8.91 9.93 33.58
N THR A 270 9.00 9.65 34.87
CA THR A 270 7.89 9.17 35.70
C THR A 270 6.77 10.22 35.86
N GLY A 271 7.01 11.44 35.36
CA GLY A 271 6.08 12.55 35.32
C GLY A 271 5.23 12.51 34.06
N ARG A 272 3.93 12.38 34.25
CA ARG A 272 2.91 12.56 33.22
C ARG A 272 3.20 13.84 32.45
N PHE A 273 3.22 13.73 31.13
CA PHE A 273 3.75 14.63 30.09
C PHE A 273 3.38 16.14 30.15
N PHE A 274 2.62 16.61 31.15
CA PHE A 274 2.06 17.94 31.21
C PHE A 274 2.99 18.92 31.90
N LEU A 275 3.86 19.47 31.06
CA LEU A 275 4.81 20.55 31.23
C LEU A 275 4.41 21.61 32.28
N GLY A 276 5.31 21.79 33.24
CA GLY A 276 5.36 22.90 34.17
C GLY A 276 5.71 22.46 35.59
N SER A 277 6.76 23.02 36.16
CA SER A 277 7.06 22.88 37.59
C SER A 277 6.18 23.85 38.40
N GLY A 278 5.08 23.36 38.98
CA GLY A 278 4.25 24.17 39.88
C GLY A 278 2.82 23.67 40.09
N ASN A 279 2.10 24.32 41.03
CA ASN A 279 0.71 23.99 41.35
C ASN A 279 -0.26 24.20 40.18
N LYS A 280 0.00 25.19 39.29
CA LYS A 280 -0.80 25.42 38.08
C LYS A 280 -0.75 24.24 37.11
N ALA A 281 0.43 23.64 36.91
CA ALA A 281 0.61 22.51 36.01
C ALA A 281 -0.13 21.25 36.50
N ARG A 282 -0.06 20.95 37.81
CA ARG A 282 -0.82 19.83 38.43
C ARG A 282 -2.34 19.98 38.31
N LEU A 283 -2.86 21.21 38.43
CA LEU A 283 -4.29 21.47 38.24
C LEU A 283 -4.70 21.32 36.78
N LEU A 284 -3.85 21.79 35.85
CA LEU A 284 -4.07 21.65 34.42
C LEU A 284 -4.09 20.17 34.01
N GLU A 285 -3.11 19.38 34.47
CA GLU A 285 -3.03 17.93 34.26
C GLU A 285 -4.33 17.22 34.66
N LYS A 286 -4.85 17.48 35.87
CA LYS A 286 -6.11 16.87 36.32
C LYS A 286 -7.28 17.23 35.41
N SER A 287 -7.34 18.48 34.94
CA SER A 287 -8.39 18.94 34.03
C SER A 287 -8.31 18.29 32.65
N ILE A 288 -7.07 18.03 32.18
CA ILE A 288 -6.77 17.36 30.91
C ILE A 288 -7.23 15.90 30.99
N LEU A 289 -6.75 15.16 31.98
CA LEU A 289 -7.10 13.74 32.17
C LEU A 289 -8.61 13.55 32.33
N ALA A 290 -9.28 14.44 33.07
CA ALA A 290 -10.73 14.37 33.24
C ALA A 290 -11.50 14.54 31.92
N LYS A 291 -11.08 15.46 31.05
CA LYS A 291 -11.73 15.69 29.75
C LYS A 291 -11.46 14.57 28.76
N ILE A 292 -10.24 14.06 28.75
CA ILE A 292 -9.83 13.05 27.78
C ILE A 292 -10.40 11.67 28.16
N ASN A 293 -10.43 11.30 29.45
CA ASN A 293 -11.04 10.04 29.90
C ASN A 293 -12.56 9.96 29.65
N GLN A 294 -13.22 11.08 29.41
CA GLN A 294 -14.62 11.13 28.97
C GLN A 294 -14.78 10.90 27.46
N GLY A 295 -13.70 10.53 26.75
CA GLY A 295 -13.67 10.39 25.29
C GLY A 295 -13.56 11.73 24.54
N GLY A 296 -13.31 12.83 25.27
CA GLY A 296 -13.15 14.16 24.72
C GLY A 296 -11.77 14.40 24.11
N HIS A 297 -11.65 15.52 23.38
CA HIS A 297 -10.36 16.07 22.98
C HIS A 297 -10.02 17.25 23.91
N TRP A 298 -8.72 17.50 24.10
CA TRP A 298 -8.25 18.68 24.82
C TRP A 298 -7.32 19.49 23.92
N SER A 299 -7.44 20.82 23.97
CA SER A 299 -6.53 21.75 23.31
C SER A 299 -6.26 22.95 24.20
N GLY A 300 -5.02 23.41 24.27
CA GLY A 300 -4.65 24.59 25.04
C GLY A 300 -3.18 25.00 24.86
N GLU A 301 -2.89 26.23 25.26
CA GLU A 301 -1.53 26.76 25.29
C GLU A 301 -0.86 26.44 26.64
N ILE A 302 0.39 25.99 26.59
CA ILE A 302 1.22 25.70 27.76
C ILE A 302 2.60 26.32 27.54
N SER A 303 3.21 26.83 28.62
CA SER A 303 4.59 27.32 28.60
C SER A 303 5.48 26.48 29.52
N PHE A 304 6.73 26.36 29.15
CA PHE A 304 7.76 25.70 29.95
C PHE A 304 9.10 26.40 29.77
N THR A 305 9.99 26.16 30.73
CA THR A 305 11.36 26.67 30.66
C THR A 305 12.26 25.59 30.07
N SER A 306 12.94 25.89 28.97
CA SER A 306 13.97 25.03 28.38
C SER A 306 15.14 24.84 29.35
N ARG A 307 15.97 23.81 29.14
CA ARG A 307 17.24 23.62 29.90
C ARG A 307 18.15 24.84 29.86
N GLN A 308 18.06 25.64 28.80
CA GLN A 308 18.84 26.86 28.59
C GLN A 308 18.25 28.09 29.31
N GLY A 309 17.13 27.94 30.03
CA GLY A 309 16.46 29.02 30.76
C GLY A 309 15.49 29.86 29.92
N GLU A 310 15.32 29.55 28.63
CA GLU A 310 14.38 30.24 27.74
C GLU A 310 12.93 29.77 27.97
N GLU A 311 11.97 30.69 27.91
CA GLU A 311 10.54 30.33 27.97
C GLU A 311 10.02 29.95 26.58
N VAL A 312 9.59 28.70 26.44
CA VAL A 312 9.03 28.14 25.21
C VAL A 312 7.52 28.01 25.38
N TRP A 313 6.78 28.49 24.39
CA TRP A 313 5.32 28.44 24.35
C TRP A 313 4.87 27.45 23.28
N VAL A 314 4.01 26.51 23.67
CA VAL A 314 3.47 25.50 22.75
C VAL A 314 1.94 25.43 22.83
N GLU A 315 1.32 25.28 21.68
CA GLU A 315 -0.08 24.86 21.57
C GLU A 315 -0.13 23.34 21.54
N SER A 316 -0.85 22.73 22.47
CA SER A 316 -0.92 21.29 22.68
C SER A 316 -2.34 20.79 22.41
N SER A 317 -2.46 19.72 21.61
CA SER A 317 -3.74 19.10 21.24
C SER A 317 -3.69 17.60 21.45
N ILE A 318 -4.50 17.10 22.37
CA ILE A 318 -4.52 15.70 22.78
C ILE A 318 -5.83 15.03 22.31
N ARG A 319 -5.69 13.88 21.65
CA ARG A 319 -6.80 13.11 21.10
C ARG A 319 -6.70 11.63 21.45
N PRO A 320 -7.83 10.93 21.65
CA PRO A 320 -7.84 9.48 21.83
C PRO A 320 -7.35 8.76 20.57
N SER A 321 -6.48 7.79 20.79
CA SER A 321 -6.07 6.80 19.80
C SER A 321 -6.97 5.58 19.95
N LEU A 322 -7.60 5.20 18.85
CA LEU A 322 -8.58 4.11 18.80
C LEU A 322 -7.99 2.90 18.08
N ASP A 323 -8.31 1.70 18.56
CA ASP A 323 -8.08 0.46 17.81
C ASP A 323 -9.12 0.25 16.69
N ASP A 324 -8.99 -0.87 15.95
CA ASP A 324 -9.91 -1.25 14.88
C ASP A 324 -11.36 -1.52 15.40
N GLU A 325 -11.53 -1.74 16.71
CA GLU A 325 -12.80 -1.98 17.40
C GLU A 325 -13.36 -0.70 18.07
N SER A 326 -12.71 0.45 17.86
CA SER A 326 -13.06 1.76 18.46
C SER A 326 -12.88 1.86 19.98
N ASN A 327 -12.07 1.00 20.59
CA ASN A 327 -11.65 1.15 21.98
C ASN A 327 -10.46 2.10 22.09
N ILE A 328 -10.42 2.88 23.18
CA ILE A 328 -9.30 3.78 23.47
C ILE A 328 -8.10 2.94 23.91
N VAL A 329 -7.06 2.92 23.10
CA VAL A 329 -5.77 2.26 23.42
C VAL A 329 -4.76 3.22 24.05
N GLY A 330 -5.00 4.52 23.92
CA GLY A 330 -4.12 5.55 24.47
C GLY A 330 -4.48 6.93 23.92
N TYR A 331 -3.54 7.86 23.99
CA TYR A 331 -3.73 9.24 23.57
C TYR A 331 -2.57 9.71 22.70
N THR A 332 -2.83 10.52 21.69
CA THR A 332 -1.80 11.21 20.92
C THR A 332 -1.85 12.70 21.24
N ASN A 333 -0.73 13.24 21.70
CA ASN A 333 -0.52 14.66 21.85
C ASN A 333 0.29 15.21 20.69
N ILE A 334 -0.21 16.27 20.05
CA ILE A 334 0.48 17.03 19.01
C ILE A 334 0.78 18.41 19.56
N LEU A 335 2.04 18.83 19.50
CA LEU A 335 2.49 20.14 19.95
C LEU A 335 2.91 21.01 18.78
N HIS A 336 2.62 22.30 18.87
CA HIS A 336 3.06 23.30 17.91
C HIS A 336 3.76 24.45 18.65
N ASP A 337 5.01 24.74 18.27
CA ASP A 337 5.76 25.86 18.83
C ASP A 337 5.15 27.20 18.37
N ILE A 338 4.68 27.97 19.34
CA ILE A 338 4.09 29.30 19.16
C ILE A 338 4.94 30.39 19.83
N THR A 339 6.17 30.08 20.25
CA THR A 339 7.09 31.01 20.94
C THR A 339 7.31 32.27 20.12
N ASN A 340 7.61 32.12 18.82
CA ASN A 340 7.77 33.27 17.92
C ASN A 340 6.52 34.13 17.81
N LYS A 341 5.33 33.51 17.82
CA LYS A 341 4.05 34.23 17.79
C LYS A 341 3.84 35.02 19.08
N LYS A 342 4.24 34.49 20.23
CA LYS A 342 4.16 35.18 21.52
C LYS A 342 5.19 36.30 21.64
N LEU A 343 6.44 36.08 21.21
CA LEU A 343 7.48 37.11 21.19
C LEU A 343 7.18 38.25 20.20
N ALA A 344 6.49 37.95 19.09
CA ALA A 344 6.07 38.95 18.11
C ALA A 344 5.03 39.95 18.65
N ASN A 345 4.49 39.72 19.85
CA ASN A 345 3.45 40.52 20.48
C ASN A 345 4.00 41.46 21.57
N ILE A 346 5.32 41.42 21.82
CA ILE A 346 6.02 42.21 22.84
C ILE A 346 6.95 43.22 22.16
N ASP A 347 7.09 44.41 22.75
CA ASP A 347 8.09 45.39 22.36
C ASP A 347 9.44 45.05 22.97
N LYS A 348 10.47 44.89 22.13
CA LYS A 348 11.80 44.43 22.56
C LYS A 348 12.53 45.40 23.48
N LEU A 349 12.22 46.71 23.42
CA LEU A 349 12.90 47.70 24.24
C LEU A 349 12.31 47.74 25.65
N THR A 350 10.99 47.65 25.76
CA THR A 350 10.27 47.90 27.01
C THR A 350 9.67 46.67 27.68
N GLY A 351 9.57 45.54 26.97
CA GLY A 351 8.91 44.33 27.47
C GLY A 351 7.38 44.43 27.54
N LEU A 352 6.78 45.56 27.14
CA LEU A 352 5.33 45.74 27.10
C LEU A 352 4.71 45.06 25.88
N LEU A 353 3.38 44.92 25.86
CA LEU A 353 2.68 44.52 24.64
C LEU A 353 2.90 45.57 23.54
N ASN A 354 3.08 45.15 22.30
CA ASN A 354 3.32 46.07 21.19
C ASN A 354 2.02 46.52 20.49
N ARG A 355 2.17 47.36 19.46
CA ARG A 355 1.04 47.86 18.66
C ARG A 355 0.18 46.75 18.05
N ARG A 356 0.78 45.65 17.59
CA ARG A 356 0.03 44.54 17.00
C ARG A 356 -0.90 43.90 18.04
N SER A 357 -0.38 43.63 19.23
CA SER A 357 -1.19 43.13 20.36
C SER A 357 -2.31 44.09 20.74
N PHE A 358 -2.04 45.39 20.70
CA PHE A 358 -3.05 46.42 20.97
C PHE A 358 -4.23 46.31 19.99
N ASP A 359 -3.96 46.25 18.69
CA ASP A 359 -5.01 46.18 17.66
C ASP A 359 -5.85 44.89 17.79
N GLU A 360 -5.20 43.75 18.10
CA GLU A 360 -5.86 42.45 18.30
C GLU A 360 -6.74 42.42 19.57
N VAL A 361 -6.24 42.93 20.70
CA VAL A 361 -6.95 42.89 21.99
C VAL A 361 -8.06 43.93 22.08
N LEU A 362 -7.85 45.15 21.56
CA LEU A 362 -8.80 46.25 21.68
C LEU A 362 -10.17 45.89 21.10
N THR A 363 -10.20 45.29 19.92
CA THR A 363 -11.45 44.87 19.25
C THR A 363 -12.22 43.85 20.07
N ARG A 364 -11.50 42.90 20.66
CA ARG A 364 -12.07 41.87 21.53
C ARG A 364 -12.65 42.49 22.81
N GLU A 365 -11.88 43.30 23.52
CA GLU A 365 -12.31 43.85 24.81
C GLU A 365 -13.46 44.85 24.67
N ILE A 366 -13.51 45.63 23.59
CA ILE A 366 -14.70 46.46 23.28
C ILE A 366 -15.94 45.58 23.10
N SER A 367 -15.82 44.48 22.34
CA SER A 367 -16.93 43.55 22.13
C SER A 367 -17.39 42.90 23.44
N LEU A 368 -16.45 42.60 24.36
CA LEU A 368 -16.76 42.08 25.70
C LEU A 368 -17.44 43.13 26.58
N ALA A 369 -16.94 44.37 26.56
CA ALA A 369 -17.47 45.48 27.35
C ALA A 369 -18.91 45.82 26.95
N VAL A 370 -19.19 45.88 25.64
CA VAL A 370 -20.54 46.11 25.10
C VAL A 370 -21.48 44.97 25.47
N ARG A 371 -21.05 43.71 25.29
CA ARG A 371 -21.90 42.55 25.60
C ARG A 371 -22.23 42.41 27.07
N ASN A 372 -21.29 42.75 27.95
CA ASN A 372 -21.45 42.61 29.39
C ASN A 372 -21.88 43.92 30.08
N GLU A 373 -22.19 44.97 29.32
CA GLU A 373 -22.58 46.30 29.83
C GLU A 373 -21.59 46.86 30.87
N HIS A 374 -20.30 46.62 30.66
CA HIS A 374 -19.25 47.08 31.56
C HIS A 374 -18.47 48.25 30.96
N ALA A 375 -18.03 49.16 31.84
CA ALA A 375 -17.22 50.30 31.43
C ALA A 375 -15.81 49.86 31.02
N LEU A 376 -15.31 50.44 29.92
CA LEU A 376 -13.98 50.20 29.38
C LEU A 376 -13.28 51.54 29.14
N ALA A 377 -12.09 51.72 29.70
CA ALA A 377 -11.30 52.92 29.51
C ALA A 377 -10.12 52.64 28.58
N LEU A 378 -10.09 53.33 27.44
CA LEU A 378 -8.92 53.38 26.57
C LEU A 378 -8.17 54.68 26.85
N THR A 379 -6.89 54.56 27.21
CA THR A 379 -6.00 55.69 27.44
C THR A 379 -4.83 55.64 26.48
N ILE A 380 -4.49 56.77 25.89
CA ILE A 380 -3.26 56.98 25.14
C ILE A 380 -2.45 58.00 25.92
N LEU A 381 -1.16 57.75 26.09
CA LEU A 381 -0.24 58.66 26.76
C LEU A 381 1.02 58.86 25.93
N ASP A 382 1.66 59.99 26.15
CA ASP A 382 2.86 60.42 25.45
C ASP A 382 3.82 61.13 26.40
N ILE A 383 5.12 60.96 26.17
CA ILE A 383 6.15 61.61 26.96
C ILE A 383 6.38 63.04 26.47
N ASP A 384 6.15 64.01 27.36
CA ASP A 384 6.23 65.41 27.02
C ASP A 384 7.67 65.82 26.64
N TYR A 385 7.80 66.39 25.45
CA TYR A 385 9.07 66.84 24.87
C TYR A 385 10.15 65.74 24.79
N PHE A 386 9.76 64.49 24.50
CA PHE A 386 10.70 63.38 24.41
C PHE A 386 11.73 63.55 23.29
N LYS A 387 11.35 64.12 22.15
CA LYS A 387 12.31 64.48 21.09
C LYS A 387 13.43 65.39 21.62
N TYR A 388 13.08 66.47 22.33
CA TYR A 388 14.07 67.37 22.94
C TYR A 388 14.91 66.67 24.01
N PHE A 389 14.34 65.71 24.72
CA PHE A 389 15.08 64.88 25.67
C PHE A 389 16.16 64.06 24.93
N ASN A 390 15.79 63.34 23.88
CA ASN A 390 16.75 62.56 23.07
C ASN A 390 17.80 63.45 22.41
N ASP A 391 17.41 64.61 21.88
CA ASP A 391 18.34 65.57 21.28
C ASP A 391 19.36 66.12 22.30
N SER A 392 19.00 66.15 23.59
CA SER A 392 19.84 66.69 24.67
C SER A 392 20.72 65.64 25.36
N TYR A 393 20.18 64.43 25.54
CA TYR A 393 20.80 63.38 26.34
C TYR A 393 21.27 62.18 25.53
N GLY A 394 20.83 62.04 24.28
CA GLY A 394 21.10 60.88 23.43
C GLY A 394 19.96 59.86 23.45
N HIS A 395 19.88 59.07 22.38
CA HIS A 395 18.94 57.95 22.27
C HIS A 395 19.12 56.87 23.35
N PRO A 396 20.35 56.48 23.78
CA PRO A 396 20.51 55.47 24.82
C PRO A 396 19.85 55.86 26.16
N GLU A 397 19.93 57.14 26.53
CA GLU A 397 19.30 57.71 27.71
C GLU A 397 17.77 57.76 27.55
N GLY A 398 17.29 58.06 26.34
CA GLY A 398 15.89 57.93 25.96
C GLY A 398 15.35 56.51 26.18
N ASP A 399 16.10 55.50 25.73
CA ASP A 399 15.78 54.09 25.89
C ASP A 399 15.70 53.69 27.38
N VAL A 400 16.61 54.21 28.22
CA VAL A 400 16.55 54.02 29.68
C VAL A 400 15.29 54.66 30.27
N ALA A 401 14.91 55.86 29.83
CA ALA A 401 13.69 56.52 30.29
C ALA A 401 12.44 55.74 29.89
N LEU A 402 12.38 55.24 28.65
CA LEU A 402 11.29 54.39 28.16
C LEU A 402 11.15 53.12 28.99
N ARG A 403 12.25 52.42 29.29
CA ARG A 403 12.24 51.23 30.17
C ARG A 403 11.70 51.55 31.56
N LYS A 404 12.21 52.59 32.22
CA LYS A 404 11.74 52.98 33.56
C LYS A 404 10.26 53.31 33.62
N ILE A 405 9.75 54.02 32.61
CA ILE A 405 8.32 54.33 32.52
C ILE A 405 7.52 53.05 32.28
N SER A 406 8.01 52.16 31.43
CA SER A 406 7.34 50.89 31.12
C SER A 406 7.22 49.97 32.33
N ASP A 407 8.30 49.86 33.12
CA ASP A 407 8.31 49.10 34.38
C ASP A 407 7.29 49.69 35.36
N LEU A 408 7.26 51.02 35.51
CA LEU A 408 6.32 51.70 36.39
C LEU A 408 4.86 51.49 35.94
N LEU A 409 4.58 51.62 34.64
CA LEU A 409 3.25 51.40 34.09
C LEU A 409 2.80 49.96 34.34
N SER A 410 3.68 48.98 34.12
CA SER A 410 3.42 47.57 34.38
C SER A 410 3.09 47.30 35.85
N GLN A 411 3.86 47.89 36.78
CA GLN A 411 3.62 47.78 38.22
C GLN A 411 2.30 48.43 38.67
N CYS A 412 1.77 49.38 37.90
CA CYS A 412 0.48 50.00 38.18
C CYS A 412 -0.71 49.15 37.71
N MET A 413 -0.51 48.15 36.84
CA MET A 413 -1.55 47.23 36.38
C MET A 413 -1.77 46.13 37.42
N GLN A 414 -2.85 46.24 38.21
CA GLN A 414 -3.11 45.32 39.31
C GLN A 414 -4.07 44.18 38.95
N ARG A 415 -4.75 44.26 37.80
CA ARG A 415 -5.77 43.28 37.39
C ARG A 415 -5.32 42.53 36.13
N PRO A 416 -5.71 41.25 35.98
CA PRO A 416 -5.44 40.48 34.76
C PRO A 416 -6.05 41.07 33.48
N SER A 417 -7.03 41.96 33.61
CA SER A 417 -7.73 42.65 32.51
C SER A 417 -7.21 44.07 32.25
N ASP A 418 -6.13 44.47 32.93
CA ASP A 418 -5.49 45.75 32.72
C ASP A 418 -4.28 45.53 31.82
N PHE A 419 -4.28 46.17 30.66
CA PHE A 419 -3.24 46.00 29.66
C PHE A 419 -2.50 47.30 29.44
N VAL A 420 -1.18 47.21 29.31
CA VAL A 420 -0.31 48.32 28.93
C VAL A 420 0.44 47.94 27.65
N TYR A 421 0.51 48.89 26.72
CA TYR A 421 1.09 48.73 25.40
C TYR A 421 2.10 49.84 25.10
N ARG A 422 3.13 49.54 24.32
CA ARG A 422 3.89 50.54 23.59
C ARG A 422 3.41 50.58 22.14
N LEU A 423 2.86 51.73 21.74
CA LEU A 423 2.25 51.90 20.42
C LEU A 423 3.29 52.30 19.35
N GLY A 424 4.36 52.98 19.77
CA GLY A 424 5.50 53.36 18.92
C GLY A 424 6.18 54.62 19.44
N GLY A 425 7.50 54.76 19.23
CA GLY A 425 8.25 55.93 19.73
C GLY A 425 8.10 56.09 21.25
N GLU A 426 7.60 57.25 21.67
CA GLU A 426 7.23 57.62 23.04
C GLU A 426 5.75 57.42 23.41
N GLU A 427 4.93 56.85 22.53
CA GLU A 427 3.49 56.67 22.75
C GLU A 427 3.18 55.31 23.40
N PHE A 428 2.36 55.34 24.45
CA PHE A 428 1.87 54.16 25.15
C PHE A 428 0.35 54.12 25.16
N GLY A 429 -0.20 52.91 25.24
CA GLY A 429 -1.63 52.66 25.40
C GLY A 429 -1.90 51.95 26.72
N ILE A 430 -3.00 52.28 27.38
CA ILE A 430 -3.52 51.55 28.55
C ILE A 430 -4.98 51.21 28.29
N LEU A 431 -5.35 49.96 28.53
CA LEU A 431 -6.72 49.47 28.43
C LEU A 431 -7.12 48.86 29.76
N THR A 432 -8.10 49.45 30.44
CA THR A 432 -8.56 48.98 31.76
C THR A 432 -10.06 48.72 31.77
N SER A 433 -10.44 47.61 32.38
CA SER A 433 -11.84 47.23 32.56
C SER A 433 -12.39 47.75 33.89
N ALA A 434 -13.68 48.11 33.90
CA ALA A 434 -14.47 48.44 35.09
C ALA A 434 -14.04 49.72 35.84
N GLN A 435 -13.80 50.81 35.12
CA GLN A 435 -13.61 52.14 35.69
C GLN A 435 -14.62 53.13 35.12
N ASN A 436 -15.28 53.90 36.00
CA ASN A 436 -16.05 55.06 35.58
C ASN A 436 -15.10 56.25 35.36
N LEU A 437 -15.61 57.32 34.75
CA LEU A 437 -14.81 58.49 34.37
C LEU A 437 -13.93 59.02 35.52
N ALA A 438 -14.51 59.21 36.71
CA ALA A 438 -13.79 59.71 37.89
C ALA A 438 -12.70 58.74 38.39
N LYS A 439 -12.97 57.43 38.39
CA LYS A 439 -11.97 56.42 38.79
C LYS A 439 -10.82 56.33 37.79
N THR A 440 -11.10 56.45 36.49
CA THR A 440 -10.08 56.51 35.45
C THR A 440 -9.20 57.74 35.62
N GLU A 441 -9.78 58.91 35.86
CA GLU A 441 -9.03 60.13 36.08
C GLU A 441 -8.10 60.03 37.31
N LEU A 442 -8.62 59.55 38.44
CA LEU A 442 -7.81 59.34 39.66
C LEU A 442 -6.67 58.33 39.44
N PHE A 443 -6.95 57.25 38.71
CA PHE A 443 -5.95 56.23 38.39
C PHE A 443 -4.81 56.81 37.53
N LEU A 444 -5.15 57.53 36.46
CA LEU A 444 -4.17 58.13 35.57
C LEU A 444 -3.38 59.25 36.25
N GLU A 445 -4.03 60.06 37.09
CA GLU A 445 -3.35 61.10 37.87
C GLU A 445 -2.35 60.48 38.86
N SER A 446 -2.69 59.35 39.48
CA SER A 446 -1.74 58.59 40.31
C SER A 446 -0.52 58.12 39.51
N ILE A 447 -0.70 57.62 38.29
CA ILE A 447 0.42 57.23 37.41
C ILE A 447 1.26 58.45 37.04
N ARG A 448 0.63 59.58 36.66
CA ARG A 448 1.32 60.82 36.30
C ARG A 448 2.25 61.30 37.44
N GLN A 449 1.75 61.30 38.67
CA GLN A 449 2.52 61.68 39.85
C GLN A 449 3.67 60.71 40.12
N LYS A 450 3.46 59.39 39.98
CA LYS A 450 4.53 58.40 40.11
C LYS A 450 5.62 58.57 39.06
N VAL A 451 5.28 58.92 37.82
CA VAL A 451 6.29 59.21 36.78
C VAL A 451 7.12 60.44 37.15
N LEU A 452 6.48 61.50 37.66
CA LEU A 452 7.20 62.67 38.16
C LEU A 452 8.14 62.32 39.34
N GLN A 453 7.77 61.33 40.15
CA GLN A 453 8.58 60.80 41.25
C GLN A 453 9.76 59.91 40.81
N LEU A 454 9.83 59.48 39.54
CA LEU A 454 11.03 58.81 39.00
C LEU A 454 12.23 59.78 38.90
N GLN A 455 11.99 61.09 39.03
CA GLN A 455 13.01 62.15 39.04
C GLN A 455 13.99 62.09 37.85
N ILE A 456 13.52 61.65 36.67
CA ILE A 456 14.33 61.63 35.45
C ILE A 456 14.59 63.08 35.01
N PRO A 457 15.84 63.59 35.00
CA PRO A 457 16.12 64.99 34.71
C PRO A 457 15.79 65.37 33.26
N HIS A 458 15.04 66.45 33.04
CA HIS A 458 14.77 67.01 31.70
C HIS A 458 14.99 68.53 31.71
N ARG A 459 16.26 68.96 31.76
CA ARG A 459 16.65 70.37 31.95
C ARG A 459 16.28 71.29 30.78
N LYS A 460 15.89 70.73 29.64
CA LYS A 460 15.53 71.47 28.43
C LYS A 460 14.01 71.55 28.22
N SER A 461 13.22 70.93 29.10
CA SER A 461 11.77 71.04 29.08
C SER A 461 11.33 72.39 29.64
N THR A 462 10.34 73.01 28.99
CA THR A 462 9.71 74.25 29.46
C THR A 462 8.58 73.99 30.47
N VAL A 463 8.28 72.73 30.76
CA VAL A 463 7.16 72.32 31.64
C VAL A 463 7.63 71.97 33.05
N SER A 464 8.80 71.35 33.19
CA SER A 464 9.33 70.85 34.46
C SER A 464 10.81 70.50 34.28
N ASP A 465 11.62 70.62 35.34
CA ASP A 465 13.01 70.13 35.36
C ASP A 465 13.12 68.59 35.29
N ARG A 466 11.98 67.90 35.27
CA ARG A 466 11.84 66.44 35.21
C ARG A 466 10.98 66.04 34.02
N LEU A 467 11.22 64.84 33.53
CA LEU A 467 10.42 64.23 32.47
C LEU A 467 8.98 64.01 32.96
N THR A 468 8.02 64.41 32.12
CA THR A 468 6.58 64.39 32.43
C THR A 468 5.83 63.69 31.31
N ILE A 469 4.59 63.28 31.59
CA ILE A 469 3.75 62.58 30.64
C ILE A 469 2.35 63.19 30.63
N SER A 470 1.72 63.16 29.47
CA SER A 470 0.34 63.61 29.27
C SER A 470 -0.56 62.45 28.86
N PHE A 471 -1.79 62.44 29.37
CA PHE A 471 -2.75 61.36 29.16
C PHE A 471 -4.04 61.86 28.50
N GLY A 472 -4.50 61.13 27.50
CA GLY A 472 -5.84 61.25 26.94
C GLY A 472 -6.60 59.95 27.09
N ALA A 473 -7.73 59.97 27.80
CA ALA A 473 -8.55 58.79 27.99
C ALA A 473 -9.99 59.00 27.50
N ALA A 474 -10.55 57.93 26.95
CA ALA A 474 -11.95 57.81 26.58
C ALA A 474 -12.56 56.61 27.31
N VAL A 475 -13.67 56.85 28.01
CA VAL A 475 -14.39 55.84 28.79
C VAL A 475 -15.69 55.49 28.08
N LEU A 476 -15.78 54.26 27.59
CA LEU A 476 -16.98 53.65 27.04
C LEU A 476 -17.85 53.11 28.19
N GLN A 477 -19.15 53.40 28.20
CA GLN A 477 -20.10 52.95 29.23
C GLN A 477 -21.03 51.81 28.74
N GLY A 478 -20.50 50.82 28.02
CA GLY A 478 -21.27 49.64 27.59
C GLY A 478 -22.17 49.85 26.36
N GLU A 479 -22.44 51.09 25.92
CA GLU A 479 -23.33 51.37 24.79
C GLU A 479 -22.58 51.67 23.48
N GLY A 480 -22.41 50.65 22.65
CA GLY A 480 -22.01 50.77 21.24
C GLY A 480 -20.65 51.44 20.97
N GLY A 481 -20.18 51.35 19.73
CA GLY A 481 -18.99 52.07 19.27
C GLY A 481 -17.90 51.17 18.71
N SER A 482 -17.30 51.63 17.61
CA SER A 482 -16.16 50.96 16.98
C SER A 482 -14.85 51.32 17.68
N TRP A 483 -13.85 50.44 17.58
CA TRP A 483 -12.52 50.70 18.12
C TRP A 483 -11.90 51.98 17.53
N GLN A 484 -12.19 52.30 16.26
CA GLN A 484 -11.70 53.51 15.61
C GLN A 484 -12.24 54.78 16.28
N GLN A 485 -13.52 54.79 16.66
CA GLN A 485 -14.14 55.93 17.31
C GLN A 485 -13.60 56.12 18.74
N LEU A 486 -13.47 55.03 19.49
CA LEU A 486 -12.93 55.07 20.86
C LEU A 486 -11.47 55.54 20.85
N TYR A 487 -10.65 55.00 19.94
CA TYR A 487 -9.26 55.43 19.76
C TYR A 487 -9.17 56.92 19.40
N LYS A 488 -9.98 57.38 18.44
CA LYS A 488 -10.02 58.79 18.04
C LYS A 488 -10.46 59.72 19.17
N ALA A 489 -11.36 59.26 20.05
CA ALA A 489 -11.77 60.02 21.22
C ALA A 489 -10.64 60.15 22.25
N ALA A 490 -9.91 59.06 22.52
CA ALA A 490 -8.74 59.07 23.40
C ALA A 490 -7.61 59.94 22.84
N ASP A 491 -7.34 59.85 21.53
CA ASP A 491 -6.35 60.68 20.83
C ASP A 491 -6.70 62.18 20.89
N LYS A 492 -7.98 62.53 20.67
CA LYS A 492 -8.45 63.92 20.83
C LYS A 492 -8.30 64.43 22.28
N ALA A 493 -8.50 63.55 23.27
CA ALA A 493 -8.24 63.90 24.67
C ALA A 493 -6.74 64.10 24.92
N LEU A 494 -5.87 63.28 24.32
CA LEU A 494 -4.42 63.39 24.45
C LEU A 494 -3.92 64.67 23.81
N TYR A 495 -4.45 65.05 22.65
CA TYR A 495 -4.14 66.33 22.01
C TYR A 495 -4.45 67.52 22.94
N GLN A 496 -5.57 67.48 23.66
CA GLN A 496 -5.90 68.51 24.66
C GLN A 496 -4.96 68.49 25.87
N ALA A 497 -4.58 67.29 26.34
CA ALA A 497 -3.60 67.15 27.40
C ALA A 497 -2.22 67.71 26.98
N LYS A 498 -1.78 67.45 25.74
CA LYS A 498 -0.52 67.96 25.17
C LYS A 498 -0.49 69.49 25.01
N GLN A 499 -1.63 70.18 24.99
CA GLN A 499 -1.63 71.65 25.00
C GLN A 499 -1.27 72.23 26.38
N ARG A 500 -1.66 71.56 27.46
CA ARG A 500 -1.35 71.94 28.84
C ARG A 500 -0.04 71.33 29.32
N ARG A 501 0.30 70.16 28.78
CA ARG A 501 1.41 69.27 29.20
C ARG A 501 1.26 68.80 30.64
N ASN A 502 1.91 67.70 30.99
CA ASN A 502 1.88 67.12 32.33
C ASN A 502 0.47 67.05 32.93
N SER A 503 -0.50 66.60 32.13
CA SER A 503 -1.92 66.66 32.48
C SER A 503 -2.69 65.42 32.05
N VAL A 504 -3.83 65.18 32.70
CA VAL A 504 -4.77 64.11 32.39
C VAL A 504 -6.06 64.72 31.85
N ILE A 505 -6.55 64.23 30.72
CA ILE A 505 -7.87 64.56 30.19
C ILE A 505 -8.64 63.26 29.98
N VAL A 506 -9.76 63.10 30.69
CA VAL A 506 -10.67 61.96 30.55
C VAL A 506 -12.00 62.42 29.98
N LYS A 507 -12.53 61.71 28.98
CA LYS A 507 -13.84 61.99 28.39
C LYS A 507 -14.73 60.76 28.41
N SER A 508 -16.03 60.98 28.61
CA SER A 508 -17.02 59.95 28.31
C SER A 508 -17.13 59.80 26.79
N PHE A 509 -17.26 58.56 26.34
CA PHE A 509 -17.50 58.22 24.94
C PHE A 509 -18.88 57.56 24.81
N ASN A 510 -19.79 58.23 24.12
CA ASN A 510 -21.09 57.70 23.73
C ASN A 510 -21.12 57.58 22.20
N ALA A 511 -21.43 56.39 21.68
CA ALA A 511 -21.39 56.13 20.24
C ALA A 511 -22.51 56.83 19.43
N GLN A 512 -23.44 57.53 20.07
CA GLN A 512 -24.60 58.16 19.44
C GLN A 512 -24.37 59.58 18.89
N HIS A 513 -23.17 60.17 19.01
CA HIS A 513 -22.88 61.52 18.49
C HIS A 513 -21.56 61.64 17.73
#